data_AF-A0A4S9KKI7-F1
#
_entry.id   AF-A0A4S9KKI7-F1
#
_cell.length_a   1.000
_cell.length_b   1.000
_cell.length_c   1.000
_cell.angle_alpha   90.00
_cell.angle_beta   90.00
_cell.angle_gamma   90.00
#
_symmetry.space_group_name_H-M   'P 1'
#
loop_
_entity.id
_entity.type
_entity.pdbx_description
1 polymer ?
#
loop_
_entity_poly.entity_id
_entity_poly.type
_entity_poly.pdbx_seq_one_letter_code
_entity_poly.pdbx_strand_id
1 'polypeptide(L)'
;MVDPASVTNSYVRLNTGALSVTELYKSYISSQTRCISRRIISIRHSITFYTNIMSNSEDRKPVADQAEDDAWFPSPFSLTQYVGPKTDFDGADYPNAQKKGGKWKILVIGTQERYLKMADGKFFSTGNHPVEMLLPMLHLHEAGFELDIATLTGEPVKLEMWAFPKEDEAVKGIYETYKQKMRNPLALSDVWGNGFTKDTPYIGVFVPGGHGALNGIPQSPVVGNILRWADANKRYLITLCHGPACMLAADLAKPEGEKFIYDGYKIDVFPDSLDNGANIDIGYIPGKMSWLVGAELKKLGVTPINEKITGETHQDRYVLTGDSPLASNNLGKLAANTLLKEIESMS
;
A
#
# COMPACT_ATOMS: atom_id res chain seq x y z
N MET A 1 -21.84 -77.12 -55.54
CA MET A 1 -22.45 -76.46 -56.72
C MET A 1 -22.78 -75.04 -56.27
N VAL A 2 -22.22 -73.94 -56.75
CA VAL A 2 -21.44 -73.59 -57.95
C VAL A 2 -20.44 -72.47 -57.57
N ASP A 3 -19.31 -72.44 -58.27
CA ASP A 3 -18.16 -71.52 -58.16
C ASP A 3 -18.33 -70.31 -59.14
N PRO A 4 -17.31 -69.52 -59.55
CA PRO A 4 -17.00 -68.14 -59.16
C PRO A 4 -17.07 -67.11 -60.32
N ALA A 5 -16.78 -65.83 -60.02
CA ALA A 5 -16.10 -64.81 -60.87
C ALA A 5 -16.59 -63.41 -60.41
N SER A 6 -15.80 -62.35 -60.27
CA SER A 6 -14.41 -62.05 -60.65
C SER A 6 -14.08 -60.70 -60.02
N VAL A 7 -12.99 -60.61 -59.25
CA VAL A 7 -12.36 -59.34 -58.89
C VAL A 7 -10.93 -59.40 -59.40
N THR A 8 -10.65 -58.56 -60.39
CA THR A 8 -9.34 -58.44 -61.01
C THR A 8 -8.36 -57.71 -60.09
N ASN A 9 -7.14 -58.21 -60.16
CA ASN A 9 -5.96 -57.86 -59.40
C ASN A 9 -5.30 -56.59 -59.97
N SER A 10 -4.80 -55.69 -59.14
CA SER A 10 -3.58 -54.95 -59.48
C SER A 10 -2.82 -54.53 -58.22
N TYR A 11 -1.63 -55.09 -58.10
CA TYR A 11 -0.60 -54.78 -57.11
C TYR A 11 0.05 -53.43 -57.43
N VAL A 12 0.26 -52.61 -56.39
CA VAL A 12 1.40 -51.69 -56.33
C VAL A 12 2.12 -51.94 -55.01
N ARG A 13 3.31 -52.56 -55.09
CA ARG A 13 4.30 -52.55 -54.01
C ARG A 13 4.92 -51.16 -53.97
N LEU A 14 4.93 -50.51 -52.81
CA LEU A 14 5.93 -49.50 -52.49
C LEU A 14 6.67 -49.91 -51.22
N ASN A 15 7.99 -49.84 -51.35
CA ASN A 15 9.00 -50.26 -50.40
C ASN A 15 9.00 -49.42 -49.13
N THR A 16 9.44 -50.09 -48.07
CA THR A 16 9.61 -49.69 -46.68
C THR A 16 10.46 -48.44 -46.46
N GLY A 17 9.94 -47.56 -45.61
CA GLY A 17 10.70 -46.60 -44.81
C GLY A 17 10.02 -46.43 -43.45
N ALA A 18 9.79 -47.55 -42.73
CA ALA A 18 9.19 -47.50 -41.40
C ALA A 18 10.23 -46.91 -40.43
N LEU A 19 10.11 -45.60 -40.16
CA LEU A 19 10.77 -44.98 -39.01
C LEU A 19 10.33 -45.75 -37.77
N SER A 20 11.29 -46.13 -36.94
CA SER A 20 10.97 -46.85 -35.70
C SER A 20 10.06 -45.98 -34.83
N VAL A 21 9.21 -46.62 -34.01
CA VAL A 21 8.33 -45.91 -33.04
C VAL A 21 9.15 -44.93 -32.17
N THR A 22 10.42 -45.26 -31.93
CA THR A 22 11.41 -44.44 -31.23
C THR A 22 11.77 -43.13 -31.97
N GLU A 23 11.85 -43.13 -33.30
CA GLU A 23 12.12 -41.93 -34.11
C GLU A 23 10.89 -41.03 -34.25
N LEU A 24 9.71 -41.63 -34.37
CA LEU A 24 8.44 -40.88 -34.32
C LEU A 24 8.24 -40.20 -32.96
N TYR A 25 8.61 -40.86 -31.87
CA TYR A 25 8.54 -40.29 -30.51
C TYR A 25 9.56 -39.16 -30.29
N LYS A 26 10.79 -39.30 -30.83
CA LYS A 26 11.81 -38.23 -30.79
C LYS A 26 11.40 -37.01 -31.62
N SER A 27 10.79 -37.22 -32.79
CA SER A 27 10.23 -36.14 -33.63
C SER A 27 9.07 -35.42 -32.92
N TYR A 28 8.17 -36.18 -32.29
CA TYR A 28 7.05 -35.65 -31.51
C TYR A 28 7.52 -34.81 -30.31
N ILE A 29 8.46 -35.34 -29.50
CA ILE A 29 9.05 -34.58 -28.38
C ILE A 29 9.79 -33.34 -28.88
N SER A 30 10.59 -33.43 -29.94
CA SER A 30 11.29 -32.28 -30.53
C SER A 30 10.31 -31.20 -31.01
N SER A 31 9.18 -31.58 -31.61
CA SER A 31 8.13 -30.65 -32.04
C SER A 31 7.42 -29.98 -30.85
N GLN A 32 7.15 -30.74 -29.78
CA GLN A 32 6.55 -30.21 -28.55
C GLN A 32 7.52 -29.28 -27.81
N THR A 33 8.81 -29.63 -27.71
CA THR A 33 9.84 -28.77 -27.11
C THR A 33 10.05 -27.49 -27.92
N ARG A 34 9.98 -27.54 -29.27
CA ARG A 34 10.00 -26.32 -30.11
C ARG A 34 8.74 -25.48 -29.95
N CYS A 35 7.57 -26.10 -29.79
CA CYS A 35 6.30 -25.40 -29.58
C CYS A 35 6.26 -24.71 -28.20
N ILE A 36 6.72 -25.41 -27.16
CA ILE A 36 6.88 -24.89 -25.79
C ILE A 36 7.94 -23.79 -25.76
N SER A 37 9.09 -23.99 -26.42
CA SER A 37 10.13 -22.96 -26.52
C SER A 37 9.63 -21.71 -27.25
N ARG A 38 8.90 -21.86 -28.37
CA ARG A 38 8.28 -20.72 -29.07
C ARG A 38 7.20 -20.04 -28.24
N ARG A 39 6.39 -20.77 -27.47
CA ARG A 39 5.44 -20.20 -26.51
C ARG A 39 6.15 -19.48 -25.37
N ILE A 40 7.21 -20.03 -24.79
CA ILE A 40 8.00 -19.38 -23.74
C ILE A 40 8.70 -18.14 -24.27
N ILE A 41 9.26 -18.19 -25.48
CA ILE A 41 9.88 -17.03 -26.14
C ILE A 41 8.83 -15.97 -26.48
N SER A 42 7.65 -16.35 -26.97
CA SER A 42 6.54 -15.44 -27.24
C SER A 42 5.97 -14.83 -25.96
N ILE A 43 5.83 -15.61 -24.88
CA ILE A 43 5.39 -15.12 -23.57
C ILE A 43 6.46 -14.20 -22.99
N ARG A 44 7.75 -14.55 -23.09
CA ARG A 44 8.84 -13.66 -22.69
C ARG A 44 8.89 -12.40 -23.53
N HIS A 45 8.71 -12.46 -24.84
CA HIS A 45 8.63 -11.26 -25.69
C HIS A 45 7.40 -10.42 -25.36
N SER A 46 6.23 -11.01 -25.17
CA SER A 46 5.02 -10.29 -24.76
C SER A 46 5.16 -9.68 -23.37
N ILE A 47 5.80 -10.37 -22.42
CA ILE A 47 6.08 -9.85 -21.08
C ILE A 47 7.10 -8.71 -21.16
N THR A 48 8.21 -8.88 -21.88
CA THR A 48 9.25 -7.85 -22.08
C THR A 48 8.72 -6.64 -22.87
N PHE A 49 7.81 -6.85 -23.82
CA PHE A 49 7.17 -5.78 -24.57
C PHE A 49 6.16 -5.02 -23.69
N TYR A 50 5.36 -5.72 -22.87
CA TYR A 50 4.47 -5.09 -21.89
C TYR A 50 5.23 -4.32 -20.80
N THR A 51 6.32 -4.88 -20.26
CA THR A 51 7.15 -4.15 -19.28
C THR A 51 7.84 -2.93 -19.89
N ASN A 52 8.28 -2.99 -21.15
CA ASN A 52 8.86 -1.83 -21.85
C ASN A 52 7.81 -0.77 -22.25
N ILE A 53 6.55 -1.16 -22.51
CA ILE A 53 5.48 -0.19 -22.76
C ILE A 53 5.10 0.55 -21.47
N MET A 54 5.03 -0.16 -20.34
CA MET A 54 4.68 0.47 -19.07
C MET A 54 5.78 1.40 -18.53
N SER A 55 7.07 1.17 -18.85
CA SER A 55 8.16 2.00 -18.33
C SER A 55 8.37 3.33 -19.06
N ASN A 56 7.75 3.54 -20.23
CA ASN A 56 7.89 4.75 -21.06
C ASN A 56 6.55 5.24 -21.63
N SER A 57 5.43 4.95 -20.96
CA SER A 57 4.11 5.35 -21.47
C SER A 57 3.89 6.86 -21.29
N GLU A 58 3.47 7.54 -22.36
CA GLU A 58 3.02 8.95 -22.33
C GLU A 58 1.50 9.07 -22.15
N ASP A 59 0.78 7.96 -21.95
CA ASP A 59 -0.67 7.99 -21.78
C ASP A 59 -1.05 8.52 -20.39
N ARG A 60 -1.67 9.71 -20.37
CA ARG A 60 -2.12 10.42 -19.16
C ARG A 60 -3.58 10.15 -18.82
N LYS A 61 -4.28 9.28 -19.55
CA LYS A 61 -5.66 8.94 -19.22
C LYS A 61 -5.70 7.97 -18.04
N PRO A 62 -6.46 8.25 -16.98
CA PRO A 62 -6.76 7.26 -15.94
C PRO A 62 -7.30 5.97 -16.55
N VAL A 63 -6.97 4.83 -15.93
CA VAL A 63 -7.36 3.51 -16.41
C VAL A 63 -8.58 3.03 -15.65
N ALA A 64 -9.65 2.64 -16.34
CA ALA A 64 -10.86 2.14 -15.67
C ALA A 64 -10.55 0.93 -14.78
N ASP A 65 -11.03 0.96 -13.54
CA ASP A 65 -11.06 -0.19 -12.64
C ASP A 65 -12.31 -1.02 -12.93
N GLN A 66 -12.10 -2.22 -13.50
CA GLN A 66 -13.21 -3.07 -13.92
C GLN A 66 -14.03 -3.65 -12.76
N ALA A 67 -13.56 -3.50 -11.52
CA ALA A 67 -14.26 -4.00 -10.34
C ALA A 67 -15.37 -3.06 -9.84
N GLU A 68 -15.44 -1.82 -10.31
CA GLU A 68 -16.38 -0.80 -9.82
C GLU A 68 -16.84 0.16 -10.92
N ASP A 69 -18.06 0.67 -10.79
CA ASP A 69 -18.63 1.64 -11.74
C ASP A 69 -17.97 3.02 -11.60
N ASP A 70 -17.64 3.65 -12.73
CA ASP A 70 -16.98 4.96 -12.81
C ASP A 70 -15.75 5.13 -11.88
N ALA A 71 -15.01 4.02 -11.68
CA ALA A 71 -13.79 3.98 -10.88
C ALA A 71 -12.54 3.91 -11.76
N TRP A 72 -11.49 4.59 -11.33
CA TRP A 72 -10.30 4.79 -12.15
C TRP A 72 -9.02 4.62 -11.34
N PHE A 73 -8.11 3.78 -11.85
CA PHE A 73 -6.71 3.73 -11.46
C PHE A 73 -5.91 4.91 -12.03
N PRO A 74 -4.71 5.20 -11.50
CA PRO A 74 -3.81 6.17 -12.09
C PRO A 74 -3.48 5.87 -13.55
N SER A 75 -3.16 6.91 -14.31
CA SER A 75 -2.73 6.80 -15.70
C SER A 75 -1.39 6.06 -15.83
N PRO A 76 -1.13 5.37 -16.96
CA PRO A 76 0.17 4.74 -17.20
C PRO A 76 1.35 5.70 -17.06
N PHE A 77 1.23 6.94 -17.57
CA PHE A 77 2.28 7.95 -17.45
C PHE A 77 2.54 8.33 -15.99
N SER A 78 1.50 8.56 -15.19
CA SER A 78 1.68 8.94 -13.79
C SER A 78 2.42 7.86 -12.98
N LEU A 79 2.16 6.58 -13.28
CA LEU A 79 2.84 5.46 -12.64
C LEU A 79 4.33 5.45 -12.96
N THR A 80 4.77 5.88 -14.15
CA THR A 80 6.21 5.95 -14.46
C THR A 80 6.92 7.07 -13.68
N GLN A 81 6.19 8.08 -13.21
CA GLN A 81 6.74 9.20 -12.47
C GLN A 81 6.80 8.92 -10.97
N TYR A 82 5.78 8.25 -10.43
CA TYR A 82 5.58 8.14 -8.98
C TYR A 82 5.85 6.75 -8.40
N VAL A 83 5.93 5.71 -9.24
CA VAL A 83 6.13 4.33 -8.77
C VAL A 83 7.47 3.79 -9.24
N GLY A 84 8.36 3.53 -8.29
CA GLY A 84 9.63 2.84 -8.52
C GLY A 84 9.53 1.32 -8.33
N PRO A 85 10.38 0.52 -9.01
CA PRO A 85 10.42 -0.93 -8.80
C PRO A 85 11.00 -1.33 -7.44
N LYS A 86 11.78 -0.45 -6.81
CA LYS A 86 12.40 -0.58 -5.50
C LYS A 86 12.22 0.69 -4.68
N THR A 87 12.36 0.57 -3.37
CA THR A 87 12.39 1.71 -2.45
C THR A 87 13.82 2.21 -2.20
N ASP A 88 13.94 3.28 -1.42
CA ASP A 88 15.19 3.82 -0.89
C ASP A 88 15.63 3.14 0.42
N PHE A 89 15.03 1.99 0.79
CA PHE A 89 15.40 1.25 1.98
C PHE A 89 16.90 0.89 1.99
N ASP A 90 17.58 1.31 3.04
CA ASP A 90 19.03 1.23 3.21
C ASP A 90 19.44 0.47 4.49
N GLY A 91 18.47 -0.19 5.15
CA GLY A 91 18.69 -1.04 6.32
C GLY A 91 17.93 -0.58 7.56
N ALA A 92 17.72 -1.52 8.48
CA ALA A 92 17.01 -1.31 9.74
C ALA A 92 17.74 -2.07 10.86
N ASP A 93 18.82 -1.48 11.39
CA ASP A 93 19.57 -2.03 12.51
C ASP A 93 19.34 -1.19 13.76
N TYR A 94 18.83 -1.83 14.81
CA TYR A 94 18.47 -1.22 16.09
C TYR A 94 19.11 -2.02 17.23
N PRO A 95 20.35 -1.72 17.63
CA PRO A 95 21.06 -2.47 18.66
C PRO A 95 20.37 -2.48 20.04
N ASN A 96 19.55 -1.47 20.30
CA ASN A 96 18.72 -1.32 21.50
C ASN A 96 17.26 -1.74 21.27
N ALA A 97 16.98 -2.53 20.22
CA ALA A 97 15.65 -3.04 19.93
C ALA A 97 14.99 -3.65 21.18
N GLN A 98 13.68 -3.42 21.30
CA GLN A 98 12.90 -4.04 22.34
C GLN A 98 13.01 -5.57 22.23
N LYS A 99 13.18 -6.26 23.36
CA LYS A 99 13.18 -7.73 23.37
C LYS A 99 11.86 -8.25 22.78
N LYS A 100 11.94 -9.29 21.96
CA LYS A 100 10.75 -9.93 21.37
C LYS A 100 9.73 -10.28 22.47
N GLY A 101 8.49 -9.85 22.29
CA GLY A 101 7.43 -9.98 23.30
C GLY A 101 7.49 -8.94 24.42
N GLY A 102 8.23 -7.84 24.24
CA GLY A 102 8.24 -6.71 25.14
C GLY A 102 6.86 -6.04 25.25
N LYS A 103 6.72 -5.17 26.26
CA LYS A 103 5.43 -4.57 26.63
C LYS A 103 4.81 -3.76 25.49
N TRP A 104 5.62 -3.03 24.72
CA TRP A 104 5.13 -1.97 23.86
C TRP A 104 4.87 -2.44 22.43
N LYS A 105 3.70 -2.04 21.91
CA LYS A 105 3.17 -2.35 20.59
C LYS A 105 2.83 -1.07 19.84
N ILE A 106 2.60 -1.20 18.53
CA ILE A 106 2.04 -0.14 17.68
C ILE A 106 0.67 -0.58 17.18
N LEU A 107 -0.31 0.31 17.32
CA LEU A 107 -1.61 0.15 16.69
C LEU A 107 -1.56 0.78 15.29
N VAL A 108 -1.62 -0.03 14.24
CA VAL A 108 -1.66 0.42 12.86
C VAL A 108 -3.13 0.53 12.43
N ILE A 109 -3.57 1.71 12.02
CA ILE A 109 -4.94 1.95 11.52
C ILE A 109 -4.88 2.09 10.01
N GLY A 110 -5.24 1.03 9.29
CA GLY A 110 -5.32 1.02 7.84
C GLY A 110 -6.72 1.39 7.32
N THR A 111 -6.79 1.70 6.02
CA THR A 111 -8.06 1.89 5.33
C THR A 111 -8.62 0.55 4.84
N GLN A 112 -9.95 0.43 4.92
CA GLN A 112 -10.70 -0.72 4.42
C GLN A 112 -11.48 -0.42 3.15
N GLU A 113 -11.52 0.84 2.71
CA GLU A 113 -12.27 1.30 1.54
C GLU A 113 -11.31 1.81 0.47
N ARG A 114 -11.46 1.26 -0.74
CA ARG A 114 -10.59 1.52 -1.90
C ARG A 114 -11.05 2.74 -2.68
N TYR A 115 -12.35 2.99 -2.78
CA TYR A 115 -12.88 3.95 -3.73
C TYR A 115 -13.10 5.31 -3.07
N LEU A 116 -12.19 6.26 -3.35
CA LEU A 116 -12.33 7.64 -2.90
C LEU A 116 -13.21 8.40 -3.90
N LYS A 117 -14.32 8.97 -3.41
CA LYS A 117 -15.22 9.77 -4.25
C LYS A 117 -14.63 11.15 -4.57
N MET A 118 -14.48 11.43 -5.86
CA MET A 118 -14.02 12.71 -6.39
C MET A 118 -15.16 13.75 -6.42
N ALA A 119 -14.82 15.02 -6.57
CA ALA A 119 -15.78 16.13 -6.54
C ALA A 119 -16.83 16.07 -7.67
N ASP A 120 -16.49 15.46 -8.81
CA ASP A 120 -17.37 15.28 -9.97
C ASP A 120 -18.16 13.95 -9.94
N GLY A 121 -18.01 13.16 -8.87
CA GLY A 121 -18.74 11.92 -8.66
C GLY A 121 -18.00 10.66 -9.05
N LYS A 122 -16.92 10.75 -9.84
CA LYS A 122 -16.08 9.58 -10.17
C LYS A 122 -15.44 8.99 -8.91
N PHE A 123 -14.97 7.76 -9.00
CA PHE A 123 -14.14 7.16 -7.97
C PHE A 123 -12.66 7.08 -8.38
N PHE A 124 -11.78 7.45 -7.46
CA PHE A 124 -10.36 7.07 -7.52
C PHE A 124 -10.16 5.71 -6.85
N SER A 125 -9.58 4.75 -7.58
CA SER A 125 -9.25 3.42 -7.07
C SER A 125 -7.92 3.43 -6.33
N THR A 126 -8.00 3.60 -5.01
CA THR A 126 -6.88 3.85 -4.09
C THR A 126 -6.82 2.80 -2.95
N GLY A 127 -6.36 3.20 -1.78
CA GLY A 127 -6.04 2.39 -0.62
C GLY A 127 -4.97 3.09 0.21
N ASN A 128 -4.35 2.35 1.13
CA ASN A 128 -3.08 2.79 1.68
C ASN A 128 -1.96 2.60 0.66
N HIS A 129 -1.03 3.56 0.61
CA HIS A 129 0.16 3.46 -0.22
C HIS A 129 1.09 2.38 0.36
N PRO A 130 1.46 1.33 -0.40
CA PRO A 130 2.15 0.17 0.16
C PRO A 130 3.53 0.52 0.72
N VAL A 131 4.28 1.43 0.08
CA VAL A 131 5.60 1.85 0.58
C VAL A 131 5.47 2.64 1.89
N GLU A 132 4.46 3.52 1.97
CA GLU A 132 4.20 4.35 3.15
C GLU A 132 3.77 3.51 4.34
N MET A 133 3.02 2.44 4.10
CA MET A 133 2.63 1.51 5.16
C MET A 133 3.80 0.60 5.55
N LEU A 134 4.45 -0.04 4.58
CA LEU A 134 5.32 -1.17 4.85
C LEU A 134 6.73 -0.77 5.31
N LEU A 135 7.29 0.35 4.86
CA LEU A 135 8.63 0.77 5.32
C LEU A 135 8.65 1.22 6.78
N PRO A 136 7.76 2.13 7.25
CA PRO A 136 7.66 2.42 8.68
C PRO A 136 7.38 1.17 9.52
N MET A 137 6.49 0.28 9.04
CA MET A 137 6.25 -1.00 9.70
C MET A 137 7.50 -1.88 9.77
N LEU A 138 8.32 -1.92 8.72
CA LEU A 138 9.58 -2.68 8.72
C LEU A 138 10.53 -2.15 9.81
N HIS A 139 10.75 -0.84 9.88
CA HIS A 139 11.60 -0.26 10.92
C HIS A 139 11.06 -0.52 12.33
N LEU A 140 9.76 -0.36 12.55
CA LEU A 140 9.13 -0.64 13.84
C LEU A 140 9.21 -2.14 14.20
N HIS A 141 9.07 -3.02 13.22
CA HIS A 141 9.24 -4.47 13.39
C HIS A 141 10.66 -4.83 13.81
N GLU A 142 11.68 -4.32 13.08
CA GLU A 142 13.09 -4.58 13.39
C GLU A 142 13.52 -3.94 14.72
N ALA A 143 12.89 -2.84 15.13
CA ALA A 143 13.05 -2.25 16.46
C ALA A 143 12.39 -3.07 17.58
N GLY A 144 11.73 -4.19 17.27
CA GLY A 144 11.16 -5.12 18.23
C GLY A 144 9.74 -4.78 18.70
N PHE A 145 9.04 -3.89 18.01
CA PHE A 145 7.63 -3.59 18.30
C PHE A 145 6.70 -4.61 17.63
N GLU A 146 5.75 -5.16 18.38
CA GLU A 146 4.64 -5.89 17.75
C GLU A 146 3.67 -4.89 17.12
N LEU A 147 3.20 -5.19 15.91
CA LEU A 147 2.22 -4.39 15.18
C LEU A 147 0.87 -5.09 15.17
N ASP A 148 -0.15 -4.42 15.72
CA ASP A 148 -1.55 -4.79 15.54
C ASP A 148 -2.14 -3.97 14.41
N ILE A 149 -2.70 -4.65 13.41
CA ILE A 149 -3.30 -3.99 12.25
C ILE A 149 -4.80 -4.01 12.43
N ALA A 150 -5.41 -2.83 12.43
CA ALA A 150 -6.83 -2.63 12.56
C ALA A 150 -7.38 -1.80 11.41
N THR A 151 -8.64 -2.03 11.08
CA THR A 151 -9.46 -1.16 10.25
C THR A 151 -10.72 -0.80 11.02
N LEU A 152 -11.51 0.17 10.55
CA LEU A 152 -12.67 0.67 11.29
C LEU A 152 -13.63 -0.45 11.72
N THR A 153 -13.89 -1.42 10.84
CA THR A 153 -14.84 -2.51 11.07
C THR A 153 -14.22 -3.90 11.00
N GLY A 154 -12.89 -4.01 10.83
CA GLY A 154 -12.20 -5.29 10.66
C GLY A 154 -12.25 -5.84 9.23
N GLU A 155 -12.80 -5.08 8.28
CA GLU A 155 -12.73 -5.42 6.86
C GLU A 155 -11.28 -5.33 6.35
N PRO A 156 -10.88 -6.13 5.34
CA PRO A 156 -9.49 -6.23 4.90
C PRO A 156 -8.90 -4.87 4.51
N VAL A 157 -7.63 -4.65 4.88
CA VAL A 157 -6.87 -3.47 4.44
C VAL A 157 -6.84 -3.42 2.91
N LYS A 158 -7.10 -2.25 2.34
CA LYS A 158 -7.00 -2.01 0.90
C LYS A 158 -5.69 -1.29 0.61
N LEU A 159 -4.85 -1.91 -0.21
CA LEU A 159 -3.59 -1.32 -0.67
C LEU A 159 -3.72 -0.86 -2.12
N GLU A 160 -2.97 0.20 -2.44
CA GLU A 160 -2.67 0.66 -3.79
C GLU A 160 -1.67 -0.30 -4.45
N MET A 161 -2.13 -1.50 -4.81
CA MET A 161 -1.23 -2.56 -5.33
C MET A 161 -0.52 -2.19 -6.64
N TRP A 162 -0.98 -1.16 -7.34
CA TRP A 162 -0.28 -0.59 -8.50
C TRP A 162 1.02 0.14 -8.10
N ALA A 163 1.17 0.57 -6.85
CA ALA A 163 2.38 1.18 -6.29
C ALA A 163 3.30 0.19 -5.54
N PHE A 164 2.98 -1.11 -5.54
CA PHE A 164 3.77 -2.09 -4.79
C PHE A 164 5.15 -2.31 -5.44
N PRO A 165 6.27 -2.14 -4.71
CA PRO A 165 7.63 -2.24 -5.27
C PRO A 165 8.04 -3.70 -5.46
N LYS A 166 7.75 -4.26 -6.64
CA LYS A 166 7.85 -5.71 -6.92
C LYS A 166 9.27 -6.28 -6.84
N GLU A 167 10.29 -5.44 -7.00
CA GLU A 167 11.71 -5.85 -6.96
C GLU A 167 12.38 -5.61 -5.60
N ASP A 168 11.63 -5.10 -4.62
CA ASP A 168 12.14 -4.82 -3.28
C ASP A 168 11.92 -6.02 -2.35
N GLU A 169 12.99 -6.75 -2.04
CA GLU A 169 12.90 -7.94 -1.18
C GLU A 169 12.56 -7.61 0.27
N ALA A 170 12.99 -6.46 0.80
CA ALA A 170 12.70 -6.06 2.16
C ALA A 170 11.21 -5.73 2.33
N VAL A 171 10.65 -4.93 1.41
CA VAL A 171 9.21 -4.61 1.41
C VAL A 171 8.35 -5.85 1.17
N LYS A 172 8.77 -6.77 0.29
CA LYS A 172 8.08 -8.06 0.12
C LYS A 172 8.12 -8.91 1.40
N GLY A 173 9.25 -8.96 2.08
CA GLY A 173 9.42 -9.72 3.32
C GLY A 173 8.48 -9.24 4.42
N ILE A 174 8.44 -7.93 4.66
CA ILE A 174 7.53 -7.34 5.67
C ILE A 174 6.06 -7.47 5.26
N TYR A 175 5.74 -7.32 3.96
CA TYR A 175 4.39 -7.56 3.45
C TYR A 175 3.93 -8.98 3.74
N GLU A 176 4.71 -10.01 3.38
CA GLU A 176 4.33 -11.40 3.64
C GLU A 176 4.22 -11.72 5.14
N THR A 177 5.05 -11.10 5.98
CA THR A 177 4.98 -11.22 7.44
C THR A 177 3.63 -10.75 7.99
N TYR A 178 3.11 -9.63 7.48
CA TYR A 178 1.88 -9.01 7.97
C TYR A 178 0.65 -9.26 7.09
N LYS A 179 0.78 -9.96 5.97
CA LYS A 179 -0.27 -10.18 4.98
C LYS A 179 -1.54 -10.77 5.57
N GLN A 180 -1.42 -11.72 6.49
CA GLN A 180 -2.60 -12.30 7.13
C GLN A 180 -3.29 -11.33 8.08
N LYS A 181 -2.53 -10.49 8.82
CA LYS A 181 -3.09 -9.41 9.65
C LYS A 181 -3.72 -8.30 8.79
N MET A 182 -3.21 -8.02 7.60
CA MET A 182 -3.86 -7.07 6.67
C MET A 182 -5.12 -7.63 6.01
N ARG A 183 -5.16 -8.94 5.74
CA ARG A 183 -6.35 -9.62 5.21
C ARG A 183 -7.44 -9.84 6.25
N ASN A 184 -7.06 -10.01 7.52
CA ASN A 184 -7.97 -10.20 8.64
C ASN A 184 -7.56 -9.25 9.78
N PRO A 185 -7.74 -7.93 9.59
CA PRO A 185 -7.36 -6.95 10.60
C PRO A 185 -8.32 -7.01 11.78
N LEU A 186 -7.89 -6.45 12.90
CA LEU A 186 -8.78 -6.22 14.04
C LEU A 186 -9.83 -5.17 13.66
N ALA A 187 -11.05 -5.29 14.21
CA ALA A 187 -12.02 -4.21 14.17
C ALA A 187 -11.68 -3.17 15.23
N LEU A 188 -11.48 -1.92 14.82
CA LEU A 188 -11.04 -0.86 15.72
C LEU A 188 -12.03 -0.62 16.87
N SER A 189 -13.33 -0.83 16.64
CA SER A 189 -14.37 -0.83 17.69
C SER A 189 -14.10 -1.85 18.79
N ASP A 190 -13.65 -3.05 18.41
CA ASP A 190 -13.41 -4.16 19.34
C ASP A 190 -12.09 -3.96 20.08
N VAL A 191 -11.07 -3.44 19.38
CA VAL A 191 -9.80 -3.05 20.01
C VAL A 191 -10.05 -1.98 21.05
N TRP A 192 -10.80 -0.93 20.69
CA TRP A 192 -11.14 0.15 21.63
C TRP A 192 -11.99 -0.35 22.80
N GLY A 193 -13.01 -1.18 22.55
CA GLY A 193 -13.86 -1.78 23.56
C GLY A 193 -14.45 -0.75 24.52
N ASN A 194 -14.17 -0.90 25.82
CA ASN A 194 -14.60 0.02 26.88
C ASN A 194 -13.65 1.22 27.08
N GLY A 195 -12.71 1.42 26.17
CA GLY A 195 -11.68 2.45 26.22
C GLY A 195 -10.32 1.94 26.66
N PHE A 196 -9.28 2.61 26.19
CA PHE A 196 -7.91 2.35 26.61
C PHE A 196 -7.58 3.00 27.95
N THR A 197 -6.71 2.34 28.72
CA THR A 197 -6.15 2.89 29.96
C THR A 197 -4.71 3.32 29.72
N LYS A 198 -4.07 3.95 30.71
CA LYS A 198 -2.64 4.28 30.65
C LYS A 198 -1.75 3.04 30.45
N ASP A 199 -2.23 1.86 30.87
CA ASP A 199 -1.49 0.60 30.85
C ASP A 199 -1.73 -0.19 29.56
N THR A 200 -2.64 0.25 28.69
CA THR A 200 -2.82 -0.32 27.34
C THR A 200 -1.48 -0.31 26.60
N PRO A 201 -1.04 -1.45 26.03
CA PRO A 201 0.34 -1.65 25.58
C PRO A 201 0.70 -0.96 24.26
N TYR A 202 -0.06 0.06 23.81
CA TYR A 202 0.32 0.83 22.64
C TYR A 202 1.20 2.01 23.05
N ILE A 203 2.45 2.05 22.56
CA ILE A 203 3.34 3.21 22.74
C ILE A 203 3.07 4.29 21.69
N GLY A 204 2.48 3.89 20.55
CA GLY A 204 2.03 4.79 19.52
C GLY A 204 0.98 4.19 18.60
N VAL A 205 0.37 5.07 17.81
CA VAL A 205 -0.60 4.78 16.76
C VAL A 205 0.03 5.18 15.43
N PHE A 206 0.02 4.27 14.46
CA PHE A 206 0.51 4.52 13.12
C PHE A 206 -0.66 4.57 12.12
N VAL A 207 -0.82 5.69 11.43
CA VAL A 207 -1.81 5.86 10.36
C VAL A 207 -1.09 6.12 9.04
N PRO A 208 -0.89 5.09 8.18
CA PRO A 208 -0.28 5.29 6.87
C PRO A 208 -1.15 6.14 5.96
N GLY A 209 -0.52 6.80 4.97
CA GLY A 209 -1.22 7.58 3.95
C GLY A 209 -1.66 6.71 2.76
N GLY A 210 -1.50 7.24 1.55
CA GLY A 210 -2.33 6.94 0.38
C GLY A 210 -3.71 7.60 0.48
N HIS A 211 -4.33 7.94 -0.65
CA HIS A 211 -5.60 8.66 -0.67
C HIS A 211 -6.74 7.88 -0.01
N GLY A 212 -6.64 6.56 0.10
CA GLY A 212 -7.61 5.74 0.83
C GLY A 212 -7.70 6.06 2.33
N ALA A 213 -6.70 6.73 2.92
CA ALA A 213 -6.77 7.23 4.29
C ALA A 213 -7.88 8.28 4.50
N LEU A 214 -8.39 8.89 3.43
CA LEU A 214 -9.50 9.84 3.47
C LEU A 214 -10.86 9.14 3.64
N ASN A 215 -10.93 7.83 3.39
CA ASN A 215 -12.18 7.07 3.44
C ASN A 215 -12.51 6.66 4.88
N GLY A 216 -13.34 7.47 5.55
CA GLY A 216 -13.95 7.13 6.84
C GLY A 216 -13.07 7.35 8.07
N ILE A 217 -11.74 7.17 7.97
CA ILE A 217 -10.81 7.40 9.09
C ILE A 217 -10.98 8.81 9.68
N PRO A 218 -11.03 9.90 8.89
CA PRO A 218 -11.17 11.26 9.42
C PRO A 218 -12.55 11.53 10.05
N GLN A 219 -13.55 10.68 9.76
CA GLN A 219 -14.92 10.81 10.27
C GLN A 219 -15.24 9.79 11.38
N SER A 220 -14.26 9.04 11.87
CA SER A 220 -14.47 7.98 12.86
C SER A 220 -14.33 8.49 14.30
N PRO A 221 -15.41 8.47 15.12
CA PRO A 221 -15.29 8.82 16.54
C PRO A 221 -14.33 7.89 17.30
N VAL A 222 -14.21 6.63 16.91
CA VAL A 222 -13.28 5.67 17.55
C VAL A 222 -11.83 6.07 17.29
N VAL A 223 -11.49 6.46 16.06
CA VAL A 223 -10.15 7.00 15.74
C VAL A 223 -9.90 8.25 16.58
N GLY A 224 -10.87 9.17 16.65
CA GLY A 224 -10.77 10.36 17.47
C GLY A 224 -10.51 10.08 18.95
N ASN A 225 -11.27 9.15 19.55
CA ASN A 225 -11.09 8.72 20.93
C ASN A 225 -9.70 8.11 21.19
N ILE A 226 -9.21 7.29 20.28
CA ILE A 226 -7.87 6.71 20.37
C ILE A 226 -6.79 7.79 20.31
N LEU A 227 -6.91 8.78 19.41
CA LEU A 227 -5.96 9.88 19.30
C LEU A 227 -5.97 10.79 20.53
N ARG A 228 -7.15 11.07 21.11
CA ARG A 228 -7.26 11.82 22.37
C ARG A 228 -6.70 11.03 23.55
N TRP A 229 -6.92 9.71 23.60
CA TRP A 229 -6.26 8.85 24.57
C TRP A 229 -4.74 8.89 24.42
N ALA A 230 -4.24 8.87 23.18
CA ALA A 230 -2.81 8.93 22.89
C ALA A 230 -2.20 10.23 23.42
N ASP A 231 -2.81 11.38 23.12
CA ASP A 231 -2.39 12.69 23.63
C ASP A 231 -2.39 12.74 25.18
N ALA A 232 -3.50 12.35 25.81
CA ALA A 232 -3.65 12.38 27.27
C ALA A 232 -2.65 11.46 28.00
N ASN A 233 -2.17 10.40 27.33
CA ASN A 233 -1.24 9.44 27.90
C ASN A 233 0.19 9.59 27.39
N LYS A 234 0.51 10.61 26.58
CA LYS A 234 1.84 10.78 25.97
C LYS A 234 2.24 9.58 25.11
N ARG A 235 1.39 9.25 24.15
CA ARG A 235 1.63 8.21 23.12
C ARG A 235 1.83 8.87 21.78
N TYR A 236 2.66 8.25 20.96
CA TYR A 236 3.05 8.82 19.68
C TYR A 236 1.96 8.65 18.62
N LEU A 237 1.71 9.67 17.82
CA LEU A 237 1.05 9.55 16.53
C LEU A 237 2.12 9.56 15.44
N ILE A 238 2.16 8.51 14.62
CA ILE A 238 3.05 8.38 13.47
C ILE A 238 2.17 8.41 12.23
N THR A 239 2.45 9.28 11.27
CA THR A 239 1.64 9.38 10.04
C THR A 239 2.39 10.06 8.91
N LEU A 240 1.90 10.01 7.68
CA LEU A 240 2.55 10.63 6.52
C LEU A 240 1.58 10.85 5.36
N CYS A 241 1.98 11.72 4.43
CA CYS A 241 1.27 11.97 3.17
C CYS A 241 -0.16 12.45 3.44
N HIS A 242 -1.18 11.64 3.11
CA HIS A 242 -2.59 11.90 3.42
C HIS A 242 -3.06 11.38 4.78
N GLY A 243 -2.26 10.53 5.44
CA GLY A 243 -2.54 9.98 6.76
C GLY A 243 -2.85 11.02 7.85
N PRO A 244 -2.24 12.22 7.88
CA PRO A 244 -2.60 13.30 8.80
C PRO A 244 -4.08 13.69 8.79
N ALA A 245 -4.85 13.32 7.75
CA ALA A 245 -6.30 13.43 7.75
C ALA A 245 -6.97 12.79 8.98
N CYS A 246 -6.35 11.76 9.58
CA CYS A 246 -6.85 11.16 10.82
C CYS A 246 -6.96 12.13 11.98
N MET A 247 -6.19 13.22 12.00
CA MET A 247 -6.26 14.25 13.04
C MET A 247 -7.63 14.92 13.10
N LEU A 248 -8.36 15.00 11.97
CA LEU A 248 -9.73 15.54 11.93
C LEU A 248 -10.70 14.73 12.83
N ALA A 249 -10.45 13.43 12.98
CA ALA A 249 -11.27 12.58 13.85
C ALA A 249 -11.15 12.99 15.32
N ALA A 250 -10.01 13.52 15.75
CA ALA A 250 -9.81 13.99 17.13
C ALA A 250 -10.56 15.30 17.43
N ASP A 251 -10.88 16.10 16.40
CA ASP A 251 -11.80 17.24 16.54
C ASP A 251 -13.25 16.78 16.61
N LEU A 252 -13.62 15.78 15.80
CA LEU A 252 -14.96 15.17 15.85
C LEU A 252 -15.28 14.56 17.22
N ALA A 253 -14.29 13.89 17.85
CA ALA A 253 -14.43 13.27 19.16
C ALA A 253 -14.17 14.23 20.35
N LYS A 254 -14.00 15.53 20.08
CA LYS A 254 -13.68 16.53 21.09
C LYS A 254 -14.88 16.78 22.01
N PRO A 255 -14.71 16.71 23.35
CA PRO A 255 -15.74 17.15 24.28
C PRO A 255 -16.10 18.62 24.06
N GLU A 256 -17.36 18.97 24.29
CA GLU A 256 -17.82 20.35 24.16
C GLU A 256 -17.01 21.28 25.08
N GLY A 257 -16.53 22.40 24.54
CA GLY A 257 -15.72 23.38 25.28
C GLY A 257 -14.22 23.06 25.38
N GLU A 258 -13.77 21.87 24.99
CA GLU A 258 -12.34 21.56 24.93
C GLU A 258 -11.68 22.08 23.65
N LYS A 259 -10.36 22.25 23.70
CA LYS A 259 -9.56 22.60 22.52
C LYS A 259 -9.27 21.38 21.67
N PHE A 260 -9.03 21.63 20.38
CA PHE A 260 -8.50 20.62 19.49
C PHE A 260 -7.07 20.26 19.94
N ILE A 261 -6.79 18.96 20.11
CA ILE A 261 -5.53 18.51 20.71
C ILE A 261 -4.31 18.80 19.83
N TYR A 262 -4.51 18.99 18.51
CA TYR A 262 -3.45 19.32 17.58
C TYR A 262 -3.38 20.82 17.23
N ASP A 263 -4.15 21.68 17.91
CA ASP A 263 -4.02 23.14 17.76
C ASP A 263 -2.57 23.59 18.07
N GLY A 264 -1.95 24.31 17.13
CA GLY A 264 -0.57 24.78 17.21
C GLY A 264 0.50 23.72 16.90
N TYR A 265 0.14 22.52 16.45
CA TYR A 265 1.12 21.55 15.94
C TYR A 265 1.65 21.93 14.57
N LYS A 266 2.94 21.64 14.34
CA LYS A 266 3.59 21.70 13.04
C LYS A 266 3.74 20.30 12.49
N ILE A 267 3.40 20.11 11.21
CA ILE A 267 3.41 18.79 10.57
C ILE A 267 3.92 18.86 9.14
N ASP A 268 4.49 17.76 8.67
CA ASP A 268 4.58 17.45 7.25
C ASP A 268 3.29 16.76 6.78
N VAL A 269 2.82 17.12 5.59
CA VAL A 269 1.61 16.57 4.98
C VAL A 269 1.70 16.67 3.46
N PHE A 270 0.99 15.82 2.72
CA PHE A 270 0.98 15.91 1.26
C PHE A 270 0.50 17.31 0.80
N PRO A 271 1.24 18.01 -0.07
CA PRO A 271 0.89 19.37 -0.47
C PRO A 271 -0.42 19.45 -1.27
N ASP A 272 -1.37 20.23 -0.77
CA ASP A 272 -2.66 20.52 -1.43
C ASP A 272 -2.50 21.01 -2.89
N SER A 273 -1.39 21.70 -3.20
CA SER A 273 -1.09 22.21 -4.54
C SER A 273 -0.89 21.10 -5.58
N LEU A 274 -0.38 19.94 -5.17
CA LEU A 274 -0.17 18.80 -6.07
C LEU A 274 -1.50 18.09 -6.36
N ASP A 275 -2.35 17.89 -5.35
CA ASP A 275 -3.68 17.28 -5.53
C ASP A 275 -4.66 18.16 -6.32
N ASN A 276 -4.47 19.48 -6.32
CA ASN A 276 -5.27 20.40 -7.13
C ASN A 276 -4.67 20.73 -8.51
N GLY A 277 -3.48 20.23 -8.80
CA GLY A 277 -2.73 20.55 -10.01
C GLY A 277 -2.15 19.31 -10.64
N ALA A 278 -0.85 19.10 -10.41
CA ALA A 278 -0.05 18.09 -11.11
C ALA A 278 -0.68 16.69 -11.11
N ASN A 279 -1.25 16.23 -9.99
CA ASN A 279 -1.87 14.90 -9.89
C ASN A 279 -3.06 14.73 -10.85
N ILE A 280 -3.80 15.80 -11.12
CA ILE A 280 -4.91 15.80 -12.09
C ILE A 280 -4.34 15.89 -13.51
N ASP A 281 -3.40 16.80 -13.74
CA ASP A 281 -2.84 17.09 -15.07
C ASP A 281 -2.16 15.89 -15.73
N ILE A 282 -1.55 15.02 -14.92
CA ILE A 282 -0.91 13.79 -15.38
C ILE A 282 -1.82 12.57 -15.31
N GLY A 283 -3.05 12.73 -14.80
CA GLY A 283 -4.03 11.66 -14.64
C GLY A 283 -3.68 10.65 -13.55
N TYR A 284 -2.96 11.06 -12.51
CA TYR A 284 -2.73 10.22 -11.33
C TYR A 284 -4.03 10.02 -10.55
N ILE A 285 -4.80 11.10 -10.35
CA ILE A 285 -6.17 11.06 -9.85
C ILE A 285 -7.15 11.44 -10.98
N PRO A 286 -8.37 10.88 -11.01
CA PRO A 286 -9.29 11.03 -12.15
C PRO A 286 -10.13 12.32 -12.14
N GLY A 287 -9.93 13.18 -11.14
CA GLY A 287 -10.69 14.42 -10.94
C GLY A 287 -10.20 15.20 -9.73
N LYS A 288 -10.89 16.30 -9.41
CA LYS A 288 -10.60 17.11 -8.21
C LYS A 288 -11.02 16.38 -6.94
N MET A 289 -10.23 16.47 -5.88
CA MET A 289 -10.64 16.02 -4.56
C MET A 289 -11.78 16.90 -4.02
N SER A 290 -12.67 16.32 -3.20
CA SER A 290 -13.81 17.04 -2.61
C SER A 290 -13.39 18.02 -1.50
N TRP A 291 -12.23 17.80 -0.90
CA TRP A 291 -11.60 18.62 0.14
C TRP A 291 -10.09 18.29 0.16
N LEU A 292 -9.29 19.08 0.87
CA LEU A 292 -7.82 18.96 0.89
C LEU A 292 -7.32 18.89 2.34
N VAL A 293 -6.38 17.98 2.61
CA VAL A 293 -5.95 17.66 3.98
C VAL A 293 -5.27 18.84 4.65
N GLY A 294 -4.31 19.49 3.97
CA GLY A 294 -3.59 20.63 4.53
C GLY A 294 -4.53 21.80 4.83
N ALA A 295 -5.47 22.08 3.93
CA ALA A 295 -6.45 23.15 4.09
C ALA A 295 -7.39 22.90 5.28
N GLU A 296 -7.92 21.70 5.46
CA GLU A 296 -8.80 21.39 6.59
C GLU A 296 -8.06 21.45 7.93
N LEU A 297 -6.83 20.91 7.99
CA LEU A 297 -6.03 20.97 9.22
C LEU A 297 -5.61 22.39 9.59
N LYS A 298 -5.31 23.25 8.60
CA LYS A 298 -5.04 24.69 8.82
C LYS A 298 -6.20 25.42 9.50
N LYS A 299 -7.45 25.08 9.16
CA LYS A 299 -8.64 25.69 9.80
C LYS A 299 -8.72 25.37 11.30
N LEU A 300 -8.10 24.28 11.74
CA LEU A 300 -8.06 23.84 13.13
C LEU A 300 -6.78 24.25 13.88
N GLY A 301 -5.93 25.09 13.28
CA GLY A 301 -4.72 25.61 13.94
C GLY A 301 -3.47 24.75 13.74
N VAL A 302 -3.53 23.69 12.94
CA VAL A 302 -2.34 22.91 12.56
C VAL A 302 -1.58 23.65 11.44
N THR A 303 -0.26 23.65 11.50
CA THR A 303 0.60 24.31 10.51
C THR A 303 1.36 23.28 9.67
N PRO A 304 0.90 22.98 8.43
CA PRO A 304 1.74 22.35 7.41
C PRO A 304 3.01 23.17 7.16
N ILE A 305 4.18 22.55 7.31
CA ILE A 305 5.48 23.25 7.18
C ILE A 305 6.15 23.03 5.83
N ASN A 306 5.74 22.01 5.09
CA ASN A 306 6.25 21.70 3.77
C ASN A 306 5.35 22.28 2.67
N GLU A 307 5.97 22.71 1.57
CA GLU A 307 5.28 23.17 0.35
C GLU A 307 5.46 22.19 -0.82
N LYS A 308 6.40 21.26 -0.69
CA LYS A 308 6.83 20.30 -1.71
C LYS A 308 6.91 18.91 -1.11
N ILE A 309 7.19 17.93 -1.98
CA ILE A 309 7.58 16.59 -1.58
C ILE A 309 9.10 16.46 -1.76
N THR A 310 9.80 16.22 -0.66
CA THR A 310 11.26 16.07 -0.60
C THR A 310 11.69 14.83 0.18
N GLY A 311 10.75 14.12 0.80
CA GLY A 311 11.02 12.99 1.69
C GLY A 311 11.39 13.45 3.11
N GLU A 312 11.00 14.67 3.46
CA GLU A 312 11.24 15.24 4.79
C GLU A 312 10.31 14.63 5.83
N THR A 313 10.80 14.62 7.07
CA THR A 313 10.07 14.20 8.24
C THR A 313 10.20 15.22 9.36
N HIS A 314 9.17 15.28 10.19
CA HIS A 314 9.10 16.23 11.29
C HIS A 314 8.64 15.53 12.56
N GLN A 315 9.26 15.93 13.67
CA GLN A 315 8.78 15.60 15.01
C GLN A 315 8.36 16.90 15.69
N ASP A 316 7.10 16.95 16.10
CA ASP A 316 6.60 17.96 17.04
C ASP A 316 5.99 17.22 18.24
N ARG A 317 6.68 17.28 19.40
CA ARG A 317 6.31 16.54 20.63
C ARG A 317 6.13 15.04 20.33
N TYR A 318 4.89 14.54 20.48
CA TYR A 318 4.50 13.14 20.28
C TYR A 318 3.92 12.88 18.87
N VAL A 319 4.00 13.84 17.95
CA VAL A 319 3.53 13.67 16.57
C VAL A 319 4.75 13.59 15.64
N LEU A 320 4.85 12.48 14.91
CA LEU A 320 5.89 12.19 13.93
C LEU A 320 5.23 12.11 12.54
N THR A 321 5.62 13.01 11.64
CA THR A 321 5.02 13.14 10.32
C THR A 321 6.05 13.02 9.19
N GLY A 322 5.61 12.58 8.01
CA GLY A 322 6.39 12.64 6.77
C GLY A 322 5.56 13.20 5.61
N ASP A 323 6.21 13.85 4.65
CA ASP A 323 5.51 14.64 3.62
C ASP A 323 4.77 13.80 2.55
N SER A 324 5.24 12.58 2.26
CA SER A 324 4.90 11.86 1.02
C SER A 324 5.44 10.41 1.03
N PRO A 325 5.23 9.61 -0.02
CA PRO A 325 5.91 8.32 -0.17
C PRO A 325 7.44 8.38 -0.02
N LEU A 326 8.07 9.49 -0.39
CA LEU A 326 9.52 9.68 -0.29
C LEU A 326 10.01 9.71 1.16
N ALA A 327 9.14 10.03 2.11
CA ALA A 327 9.48 10.10 3.53
C ALA A 327 9.41 8.74 4.23
N SER A 328 8.95 7.68 3.56
CA SER A 328 8.60 6.40 4.20
C SER A 328 9.75 5.76 4.97
N ASN A 329 10.95 5.68 4.37
CA ASN A 329 12.15 5.14 5.02
C ASN A 329 12.58 6.03 6.20
N ASN A 330 12.66 7.34 5.97
CA ASN A 330 13.06 8.32 6.99
C ASN A 330 12.10 8.37 8.18
N LEU A 331 10.80 8.22 7.95
CA LEU A 331 9.80 8.21 9.01
C LEU A 331 9.90 6.94 9.85
N GLY A 332 10.14 5.79 9.21
CA GLY A 332 10.42 4.55 9.92
C GLY A 332 11.63 4.68 10.85
N LYS A 333 12.74 5.25 10.35
CA LYS A 333 13.93 5.55 11.16
C LYS A 333 13.62 6.51 12.31
N LEU A 334 12.92 7.62 12.03
CA LEU A 334 12.55 8.61 13.05
C LEU A 334 11.70 7.96 14.15
N ALA A 335 10.67 7.22 13.77
CA ALA A 335 9.76 6.56 14.70
C ALA A 335 10.47 5.52 15.56
N ALA A 336 11.20 4.58 14.96
CA ALA A 336 11.90 3.53 15.69
C ALA A 336 12.89 4.11 16.73
N ASN A 337 13.76 5.04 16.31
CA ASN A 337 14.73 5.65 17.22
C ASN A 337 14.06 6.45 18.35
N THR A 338 13.02 7.22 18.03
CA THR A 338 12.30 8.04 19.02
C THR A 338 11.63 7.16 20.07
N LEU A 339 10.94 6.10 19.64
CA LEU A 339 10.23 5.21 20.55
C LEU A 339 11.17 4.39 21.43
N LEU A 340 12.28 3.89 20.89
CA LEU A 340 13.27 3.17 21.70
C LEU A 340 13.89 4.07 22.78
N LYS A 341 14.21 5.32 22.43
CA LYS A 341 14.69 6.32 23.38
C LYS A 341 13.65 6.65 24.46
N GLU A 342 12.36 6.74 24.10
CA GLU A 342 11.28 6.93 25.07
C GLU A 342 11.25 5.77 26.07
N ILE A 343 11.33 4.52 25.59
CA ILE A 343 11.30 3.33 26.45
C ILE A 343 12.47 3.32 27.42
N GLU A 344 13.67 3.64 26.96
CA GLU A 344 14.86 3.76 27.82
C GLU A 344 14.68 4.84 28.90
N SER A 345 13.94 5.92 28.60
CA SER A 345 13.65 6.96 29.60
C SER A 345 12.55 6.58 30.60
N MET A 346 11.74 5.57 30.29
CA MET A 346 10.70 5.03 31.16
C MET A 346 11.21 3.94 32.11
N SER A 347 12.36 3.32 31.81
CA SER A 347 12.96 2.22 32.57
C SER A 347 13.87 2.68 33.70
#